data_AF-A0A957VBS5-F1
#
_entry.id   AF-A0A957VBS5-F1
#
_cell.length_a   1.000
_cell.length_b   1.000
_cell.length_c   1.000
_cell.angle_alpha   90.00
_cell.angle_beta   90.00
_cell.angle_gamma   90.00
#
_symmetry.space_group_name_H-M   'P 1'
#
loop_
_entity.id
_entity.type
_entity.pdbx_description
1 polymer ?
#
loop_
_entity_poly.entity_id
_entity_poly.type
_entity_poly.pdbx_seq_one_letter_code
_entity_poly.pdbx_strand_id
1 'polypeptide(L)'
;GPISELVRRQPTFGATLGRWSEDENFWVRRSALLAHLRHKAETNTDLLAETILKLCHEKEFFIRKAIGWVLRDYSYTNPAWVKAFVAEHQAKLSGLSQREALKAIKREGL
;
A
#
# COMPACT_ATOMS: atom_id res chain seq x y z
N GLY A 1 -20.43 -3.33 3.70
CA GLY A 1 -21.38 -2.60 2.84
C GLY A 1 -21.36 -3.23 1.46
N PRO A 2 -22.34 -2.99 0.57
CA PRO A 2 -22.45 -3.71 -0.72
C PRO A 2 -21.20 -3.60 -1.61
N ILE A 3 -20.43 -2.50 -1.49
CA ILE A 3 -19.15 -2.31 -2.18
C ILE A 3 -18.03 -3.20 -1.59
N SER A 4 -18.02 -3.40 -0.26
CA SER A 4 -16.99 -4.21 0.39
C SER A 4 -17.16 -5.71 0.10
N GLU A 5 -18.38 -6.15 -0.20
CA GLU A 5 -18.63 -7.52 -0.66
C GLU A 5 -18.23 -7.76 -2.13
N LEU A 6 -18.31 -6.74 -2.99
CA LEU A 6 -17.86 -6.84 -4.38
C LEU A 6 -16.34 -7.01 -4.49
N VAL A 7 -15.59 -6.31 -3.63
CA VAL A 7 -14.13 -6.44 -3.51
C VAL A 7 -13.74 -7.84 -2.98
N ARG A 8 -14.57 -8.43 -2.11
CA ARG A 8 -14.34 -9.76 -1.52
C ARG A 8 -14.60 -10.93 -2.48
N ARG A 9 -15.34 -10.72 -3.59
CA ARG A 9 -15.78 -11.77 -4.52
C ARG A 9 -15.05 -11.80 -5.88
N GLN A 10 -13.96 -11.05 -6.04
CA GLN A 10 -13.24 -10.96 -7.31
C GLN A 10 -11.83 -11.58 -7.18
N PRO A 11 -11.66 -12.91 -7.40
CA PRO A 11 -10.34 -13.54 -7.56
C PRO A 11 -9.44 -12.82 -8.58
N THR A 12 -10.08 -12.13 -9.53
CA THR A 12 -9.50 -11.28 -10.56
C THR A 12 -8.80 -10.03 -10.01
N PHE A 13 -9.14 -9.55 -8.82
CA PHE A 13 -8.56 -8.31 -8.27
C PHE A 13 -7.07 -8.48 -8.00
N GLY A 14 -6.68 -9.52 -7.25
CA GLY A 14 -5.27 -9.83 -7.00
C GLY A 14 -4.49 -10.08 -8.29
N ALA A 15 -5.05 -10.85 -9.24
CA ALA A 15 -4.44 -11.10 -10.54
C ALA A 15 -4.24 -9.81 -11.37
N THR A 16 -5.22 -8.89 -11.31
CA THR A 16 -5.15 -7.59 -12.00
C THR A 16 -4.09 -6.70 -11.38
N LEU A 17 -4.02 -6.61 -10.05
CA LEU A 17 -2.97 -5.85 -9.37
C LEU A 17 -1.58 -6.45 -9.63
N GLY A 18 -1.48 -7.78 -9.69
CA GLY A 18 -0.26 -8.47 -10.10
C GLY A 18 0.20 -8.01 -11.48
N ARG A 19 -0.69 -8.10 -12.48
CA ARG A 19 -0.39 -7.64 -13.86
C ARG A 19 -0.03 -6.17 -13.92
N TRP A 20 -0.77 -5.31 -13.22
CA TRP A 20 -0.52 -3.87 -13.21
C TRP A 20 0.80 -3.51 -12.54
N SER A 21 1.25 -4.28 -11.55
CA SER A 21 2.54 -4.05 -10.88
C SER A 21 3.76 -4.35 -11.76
N GLU A 22 3.56 -5.02 -12.89
CA GLU A 22 4.61 -5.39 -13.86
C GLU A 22 4.51 -4.60 -15.17
N ASP A 23 3.51 -3.73 -15.31
CA ASP A 23 3.30 -2.93 -16.51
C ASP A 23 4.49 -2.02 -16.81
N GLU A 24 4.82 -1.76 -18.08
CA GLU A 24 5.94 -0.88 -18.46
C GLU A 24 5.71 0.58 -18.04
N ASN A 25 4.45 1.02 -17.99
CA ASN A 25 4.07 2.36 -17.60
C ASN A 25 3.97 2.49 -16.07
N PHE A 26 4.79 3.34 -15.48
CA PHE A 26 4.79 3.56 -14.03
C PHE A 26 3.45 4.10 -13.50
N TRP A 27 2.62 4.75 -14.33
CA TRP A 27 1.29 5.19 -13.93
C TRP A 27 0.33 4.01 -13.69
N VAL A 28 0.50 2.91 -14.44
CA VAL A 28 -0.28 1.69 -14.24
C VAL A 28 0.19 0.97 -12.98
N ARG A 29 1.51 0.83 -12.78
CA ARG A 29 2.10 0.30 -11.53
C ARG A 29 1.67 1.12 -10.31
N ARG A 30 1.65 2.45 -10.43
CA ARG A 30 1.13 3.34 -9.39
C ARG A 30 -0.34 3.07 -9.09
N SER A 31 -1.15 2.82 -10.11
CA SER A 31 -2.56 2.50 -9.95
C SER A 31 -2.76 1.19 -9.18
N ALA A 32 -1.86 0.21 -9.35
CA ALA A 32 -1.87 -1.02 -8.56
C ALA A 32 -1.74 -0.75 -7.05
N LEU A 33 -0.87 0.20 -6.66
CA LEU A 33 -0.76 0.64 -5.26
C LEU A 33 -2.03 1.34 -4.80
N LEU A 34 -2.49 2.35 -5.55
CA LEU A 34 -3.62 3.20 -5.12
C LEU A 34 -4.95 2.44 -5.04
N ALA A 35 -5.07 1.29 -5.70
CA ALA A 35 -6.23 0.41 -5.59
C ALA A 35 -6.48 -0.10 -4.16
N HIS A 36 -5.48 0.00 -3.26
CA HIS A 36 -5.58 -0.38 -1.84
C HIS A 36 -6.13 0.72 -0.93
N LEU A 37 -6.37 1.93 -1.43
CA LEU A 37 -6.86 3.03 -0.62
C LEU A 37 -8.32 2.82 -0.17
N ARG A 38 -8.63 3.28 1.05
CA ARG A 38 -9.97 3.45 1.62
C ARG A 38 -10.77 2.16 1.87
N HIS A 39 -10.13 0.99 1.84
CA HIS A 39 -10.78 -0.28 2.23
C HIS A 39 -10.91 -0.45 3.75
N LYS A 40 -10.14 0.30 4.55
CA LYS A 40 -10.22 0.29 6.03
C LYS A 40 -10.13 -1.14 6.60
N ALA A 41 -11.10 -1.57 7.39
CA ALA A 41 -11.11 -2.91 7.99
C ALA A 41 -11.21 -4.06 6.97
N GLU A 42 -11.56 -3.74 5.71
CA GLU A 42 -11.64 -4.70 4.61
C GLU A 42 -10.31 -4.79 3.82
N THR A 43 -9.29 -4.02 4.19
CA THR A 43 -7.98 -4.09 3.53
C THR A 43 -7.40 -5.50 3.67
N ASN A 44 -7.13 -6.14 2.53
CA ASN A 44 -6.34 -7.36 2.48
C ASN A 44 -4.86 -7.00 2.65
N THR A 45 -4.33 -7.20 3.86
CA THR A 45 -2.96 -6.84 4.22
C THR A 45 -1.91 -7.64 3.48
N ASP A 46 -2.21 -8.89 3.12
CA ASP A 46 -1.28 -9.76 2.41
C ASP A 46 -1.09 -9.26 0.97
N LEU A 47 -2.19 -8.92 0.29
CA LEU A 47 -2.14 -8.35 -1.06
C LEU A 47 -1.52 -6.94 -1.07
N LEU A 48 -1.79 -6.13 -0.04
CA LEU A 48 -1.14 -4.84 0.14
C LEU A 48 0.38 -4.99 0.29
N ALA A 49 0.82 -5.88 1.18
CA ALA A 49 2.23 -6.19 1.40
C ALA A 49 2.90 -6.69 0.11
N GLU A 50 2.28 -7.63 -0.59
CA GLU A 50 2.78 -8.16 -1.87
C GLU A 50 2.96 -7.04 -2.91
N THR A 51 1.94 -6.20 -3.10
CA THR A 51 1.98 -5.09 -4.06
C THR A 51 3.11 -4.09 -3.73
N ILE A 52 3.26 -3.74 -2.45
CA ILE A 52 4.33 -2.84 -2.00
C ILE A 52 5.70 -3.47 -2.23
N LEU A 53 5.89 -4.74 -1.86
CA LEU A 53 7.19 -5.41 -1.97
C LEU A 53 7.61 -5.63 -3.42
N LYS A 54 6.65 -5.81 -4.35
CA LYS A 54 6.93 -5.82 -5.79
C LYS A 54 7.47 -4.48 -6.27
N LEU A 55 6.95 -3.36 -5.76
CA LEU A 55 7.26 -2.02 -6.28
C LEU A 55 8.24 -1.21 -5.41
N CYS A 56 8.67 -1.71 -4.25
CA CYS A 56 9.48 -0.93 -3.30
C CYS A 56 10.90 -0.61 -3.82
N HIS A 57 11.40 -1.40 -4.77
CA HIS A 57 12.70 -1.19 -5.41
C HIS A 57 12.71 0.01 -6.37
N GLU A 58 11.54 0.49 -6.80
CA GLU A 58 11.44 1.56 -7.78
C GLU A 58 11.97 2.90 -7.27
N LYS A 59 12.60 3.64 -8.18
CA LYS A 59 13.17 4.96 -7.91
C LYS A 59 12.22 6.11 -8.22
N GLU A 60 11.16 5.85 -8.98
CA GLU A 60 10.15 6.83 -9.37
C GLU A 60 9.50 7.47 -8.14
N PHE A 61 9.49 8.81 -8.12
CA PHE A 61 8.97 9.60 -7.02
C PHE A 61 7.49 9.29 -6.77
N PHE A 62 6.69 9.19 -7.83
CA PHE A 62 5.24 8.97 -7.69
C PHE A 62 4.88 7.58 -7.16
N ILE A 63 5.70 6.56 -7.44
CA ILE A 63 5.57 5.21 -6.88
C ILE A 63 5.90 5.23 -5.39
N ARG A 64 7.04 5.82 -5.01
CA ARG A 64 7.45 5.94 -3.60
C ARG A 64 6.44 6.71 -2.76
N LYS A 65 5.84 7.76 -3.32
CA LYS A 65 4.74 8.50 -2.71
C LYS A 65 3.49 7.65 -2.56
N ALA A 66 3.11 6.89 -3.59
CA ALA A 66 1.95 6.01 -3.52
C ALA A 66 2.10 4.94 -2.42
N ILE A 67 3.27 4.30 -2.30
CA ILE A 67 3.57 3.37 -1.19
C ILE A 67 3.35 4.04 0.18
N GLY A 68 3.92 5.24 0.35
CA GLY A 68 3.74 5.98 1.60
C GLY A 68 2.28 6.34 1.88
N TRP A 69 1.52 6.68 0.85
CA TRP A 69 0.10 7.05 0.98
C TRP A 69 -0.79 5.87 1.34
N VAL A 70 -0.60 4.70 0.73
CA VAL A 70 -1.43 3.52 1.03
C VAL A 70 -1.17 3.02 2.44
N LEU A 71 0.09 3.03 2.89
CA LEU A 71 0.44 2.70 4.27
C LEU A 71 -0.13 3.73 5.25
N ARG A 72 -0.04 5.03 4.92
CA ARG A 72 -0.61 6.08 5.77
C ARG A 72 -2.13 5.97 5.85
N ASP A 73 -2.81 5.74 4.73
CA ASP A 73 -4.27 5.56 4.70
C ASP A 73 -4.69 4.39 5.58
N TYR A 74 -3.98 3.26 5.47
CA TYR A 74 -4.27 2.10 6.31
C TYR A 74 -3.89 2.31 7.79
N SER A 75 -2.94 3.20 8.10
CA SER A 75 -2.56 3.50 9.49
C SER A 75 -3.71 4.10 10.31
N TYR A 76 -4.69 4.75 9.66
CA TYR A 76 -5.91 5.23 10.34
C TYR A 76 -6.84 4.09 10.78
N THR A 77 -6.63 2.87 10.28
CA THR A 77 -7.37 1.66 10.67
C THR A 77 -6.53 0.75 11.55
N ASN A 78 -5.29 0.46 11.17
CA ASN A 78 -4.40 -0.42 11.90
C ASN A 78 -2.98 0.15 11.98
N PRO A 79 -2.73 1.10 12.90
CA PRO A 79 -1.42 1.74 13.03
C PRO A 79 -0.32 0.77 13.48
N ALA A 80 -0.67 -0.24 14.29
CA ALA A 80 0.28 -1.25 14.76
C ALA A 80 0.82 -2.09 13.60
N TRP A 81 -0.05 -2.55 12.69
CA TRP A 81 0.37 -3.29 11.50
C TRP A 81 1.30 -2.44 10.61
N VAL A 82 0.96 -1.16 10.38
CA VAL A 82 1.80 -0.26 9.57
C VAL A 82 3.16 -0.02 10.22
N LYS A 83 3.23 0.18 11.54
CA LYS A 83 4.50 0.29 12.28
C LYS A 83 5.36 -0.95 12.09
N ALA A 84 4.77 -2.13 12.30
CA ALA A 84 5.47 -3.41 12.18
C ALA A 84 5.98 -3.63 10.75
N PHE A 85 5.14 -3.44 9.73
CA PHE A 85 5.50 -3.60 8.32
C PHE A 85 6.64 -2.67 7.90
N VAL A 86 6.57 -1.39 8.31
CA VAL A 86 7.63 -0.41 8.00
C VAL A 86 8.94 -0.78 8.68
N ALA A 87 8.91 -1.24 9.94
CA ALA A 87 10.10 -1.68 10.66
C ALA A 87 10.73 -2.93 10.04
N GLU A 88 9.92 -3.94 9.74
CA GLU A 88 10.36 -5.20 9.12
C GLU A 88 11.01 -4.99 7.75
N HIS A 89 10.50 -4.04 6.96
CA HIS A 89 10.97 -3.78 5.61
C HIS A 89 11.72 -2.45 5.45
N GLN A 90 12.25 -1.90 6.55
CA GLN A 90 12.92 -0.61 6.57
C GLN A 90 14.07 -0.52 5.55
N ALA A 91 14.82 -1.61 5.36
CA ALA A 91 15.93 -1.66 4.39
C ALA A 91 15.48 -1.63 2.92
N LYS A 92 14.24 -2.07 2.64
CA LYS A 92 13.68 -2.13 1.27
C LYS A 92 12.91 -0.87 0.91
N LEU A 93 12.21 -0.27 1.87
CA LEU A 93 11.39 0.91 1.65
C LEU A 93 12.25 2.17 1.50
N SER A 94 11.92 3.02 0.52
CA SER A 94 12.57 4.33 0.41
C SER A 94 12.32 5.18 1.65
N GLY A 95 13.28 6.04 2.02
CA GLY A 95 13.10 6.96 3.15
C GLY A 95 11.90 7.89 2.97
N LEU A 96 11.51 8.22 1.74
CA LEU A 96 10.28 8.97 1.45
C LEU A 96 9.03 8.18 1.82
N SER A 97 8.95 6.92 1.38
CA SER A 97 7.84 6.03 1.67
C SER A 97 7.66 5.82 3.18
N GLN A 98 8.76 5.59 3.92
CA GLN A 98 8.74 5.46 5.38
C GLN A 98 8.21 6.72 6.07
N ARG A 99 8.72 7.91 5.68
CA ARG A 99 8.28 9.18 6.27
C ARG A 99 6.81 9.45 6.02
N GLU A 100 6.33 9.17 4.81
CA GLU A 100 4.92 9.37 4.45
C GLU A 100 4.00 8.39 5.18
N ALA A 101 4.39 7.11 5.25
CA ALA A 101 3.63 6.06 5.94
C ALA A 101 3.40 6.39 7.42
N LEU A 102 4.44 6.83 8.13
CA LEU A 102 4.40 7.08 9.57
C LEU A 102 3.89 8.47 9.95
N LYS A 103 3.49 9.31 8.98
CA LYS A 103 3.16 10.71 9.22
C LYS A 103 1.91 10.91 10.09
N ALA A 104 0.90 10.05 9.94
CA ALA A 104 -0.32 10.13 10.74
C ALA A 104 -0.06 9.71 12.20
N ILE A 105 0.60 8.56 12.36
CA ILE A 105 1.00 7.99 13.65
C ILE A 105 1.81 8.99 14.50
N LYS A 106 2.84 9.63 13.92
CA LYS A 106 3.68 10.59 14.63
C LYS A 106 2.95 11.84 15.11
N ARG A 107 1.82 12.20 14.47
CA ARG A 107 1.01 13.36 14.88
C ARG A 107 0.12 13.06 16.08
N GLU A 108 -0.21 11.79 16.31
CA GLU A 108 -1.10 11.37 17.40
C GLU A 108 -0.35 11.00 18.69
N GLY A 109 0.98 11.15 18.72
CA GLY A 109 1.77 10.89 19.93
C GLY A 109 1.96 9.42 20.28
N LEU A 110 1.72 8.51 19.32
CA LEU A 110 1.86 7.06 19.46
C LEU A 110 3.22 6.52 19.05
#